data_AF-A0A0S8IIK2-F1
#
_entry.id   AF-A0A0S8IIK2-F1
#
_cell.length_a   1.000
_cell.length_b   1.000
_cell.length_c   1.000
_cell.angle_alpha   90.00
_cell.angle_beta   90.00
_cell.angle_gamma   90.00
#
_symmetry.space_group_name_H-M   'P 1'
#
loop_
_entity.id
_entity.type
_entity.pdbx_description
1 polymer ?
#
loop_
_entity_poly.entity_id
_entity_poly.type
_entity_poly.pdbx_seq_one_letter_code
_entity_poly.pdbx_strand_id
1 'polypeptide(L)'
;MILALVILLPFCFVTLLIFFHFSPKERMKSCKIYNSIIILLALIFCALYIYRTYSVMVDTVDSAWWPTLSVIGSLFIFHLILLVGAMLRNYVFFRKRVKETVV
;
A
#
# COMPACT_ATOMS: atom_id res chain seq x y z
N MET A 1 -20.09 -10.23 1.50
CA MET A 1 -19.26 -9.08 1.89
C MET A 1 -18.29 -9.37 3.03
N ILE A 2 -18.73 -10.00 4.13
CA ILE A 2 -17.83 -10.48 5.20
C ILE A 2 -16.75 -11.42 4.64
N LEU A 3 -17.11 -12.32 3.72
CA LEU A 3 -16.16 -13.20 3.04
C LEU A 3 -15.04 -12.43 2.31
N ALA A 4 -15.37 -11.31 1.66
CA ALA A 4 -14.38 -10.47 0.98
C ALA A 4 -13.40 -9.86 1.99
N LEU A 5 -13.90 -9.34 3.12
CA LEU A 5 -13.06 -8.81 4.21
C LEU A 5 -12.16 -9.88 4.82
N VAL A 6 -12.71 -11.08 5.05
CA VAL A 6 -11.97 -12.24 5.60
C VAL A 6 -10.84 -12.69 4.67
N ILE A 7 -10.99 -12.56 3.35
CA ILE A 7 -9.95 -12.90 2.37
C ILE A 7 -8.96 -11.74 2.16
N LEU A 8 -9.45 -10.50 2.14
CA LEU A 8 -8.61 -9.33 1.86
C LEU A 8 -7.68 -8.96 3.02
N LEU A 9 -8.08 -9.17 4.27
CA LEU A 9 -7.25 -8.94 5.46
C LEU A 9 -5.94 -9.77 5.45
N PRO A 10 -5.98 -11.12 5.32
CA PRO A 10 -4.77 -11.92 5.24
C PRO A 10 -3.98 -11.62 3.96
N PHE A 11 -4.66 -11.29 2.85
CA PHE A 11 -3.97 -10.87 1.63
C PHE A 11 -3.15 -9.58 1.83
N CYS A 12 -3.72 -8.59 2.54
CA CYS A 12 -3.02 -7.37 2.94
C CYS A 12 -1.80 -7.65 3.83
N PHE A 13 -1.95 -8.58 4.76
CA PHE A 13 -0.84 -8.99 5.61
C PHE A 13 0.29 -9.65 4.79
N VAL A 14 -0.06 -10.56 3.87
CA VAL A 14 0.90 -11.23 2.98
C VAL A 14 1.62 -10.23 2.08
N THR A 15 0.92 -9.26 1.50
CA THR A 15 1.55 -8.28 0.61
C THR A 15 2.47 -7.32 1.36
N LEU A 16 2.14 -6.96 2.59
CA LEU A 16 3.00 -6.19 3.48
C LEU A 16 4.27 -6.98 3.84
N LEU A 17 4.14 -8.27 4.16
CA LEU A 17 5.29 -9.15 4.40
C LEU A 17 6.19 -9.28 3.16
N ILE A 18 5.61 -9.50 1.99
CA ILE A 18 6.34 -9.55 0.71
C ILE A 18 7.09 -8.23 0.49
N PHE A 19 6.42 -7.09 0.69
CA PHE A 19 7.01 -5.77 0.51
C PHE A 19 8.27 -5.58 1.37
N PHE A 20 8.26 -6.01 2.64
CA PHE A 20 9.43 -5.95 3.51
C PHE A 20 10.47 -7.03 3.21
N HIS A 21 10.05 -8.25 2.85
CA HIS A 21 10.94 -9.37 2.60
C HIS A 21 11.84 -9.12 1.37
N PHE A 22 11.28 -8.54 0.31
CA PHE A 22 12.03 -8.20 -0.92
C PHE A 22 12.82 -6.89 -0.83
N SER A 23 13.08 -6.39 0.38
CA SER A 23 13.82 -5.14 0.59
C SER A 23 15.35 -5.39 0.53
N PRO A 24 16.13 -4.66 -0.29
CA PRO A 24 17.58 -4.87 -0.41
C PRO A 24 18.32 -4.64 0.92
N LYS A 25 19.15 -5.61 1.33
CA LYS A 25 19.88 -5.62 2.61
C LYS A 25 21.10 -4.71 2.64
N GLU A 26 21.69 -4.34 1.51
CA GLU A 26 22.94 -3.58 1.44
C GLU A 26 22.80 -2.09 1.85
N ARG A 27 21.58 -1.52 1.81
CA ARG A 27 21.30 -0.12 2.21
C ARG A 27 20.15 -0.03 3.20
N MET A 28 20.24 -0.81 4.29
CA MET A 28 19.14 -0.98 5.27
C MET A 28 18.54 0.34 5.77
N LYS A 29 19.35 1.36 6.09
CA LYS A 29 18.83 2.64 6.64
C LYS A 29 17.99 3.41 5.61
N SER A 30 18.55 3.68 4.43
CA SER A 30 17.82 4.41 3.36
C SER A 30 16.61 3.62 2.86
N CYS A 31 16.70 2.29 2.82
CA CYS A 31 15.59 1.44 2.39
C CYS A 31 14.46 1.37 3.43
N LYS A 32 14.79 1.37 4.73
CA LYS A 32 13.80 1.48 5.82
C LYS A 32 13.05 2.80 5.75
N ILE A 33 13.75 3.92 5.58
CA ILE A 33 13.11 5.25 5.44
C ILE A 33 12.18 5.27 4.23
N TYR A 34 12.63 4.75 3.08
CA TYR A 34 11.80 4.65 1.88
C TYR A 34 10.53 3.83 2.12
N ASN A 35 10.66 2.62 2.71
CA ASN A 35 9.52 1.76 3.01
C ASN A 35 8.53 2.45 3.97
N SER A 36 9.03 3.14 5.01
CA SER A 36 8.19 3.89 5.94
C SER A 36 7.43 5.03 5.25
N ILE A 37 8.06 5.76 4.33
CA ILE A 37 7.41 6.82 3.55
C ILE A 37 6.28 6.24 2.67
N ILE A 38 6.53 5.12 1.99
CA ILE A 38 5.52 4.46 1.14
C ILE A 38 4.33 3.98 1.98
N ILE A 39 4.57 3.41 3.16
CA ILE A 39 3.49 2.97 4.07
C ILE A 39 2.70 4.17 4.57
N LEU A 40 3.37 5.26 4.97
CA LEU A 40 2.71 6.49 5.40
C LEU A 40 1.83 7.06 4.29
N LEU A 41 2.33 7.11 3.05
CA LEU A 41 1.54 7.50 1.88
C LEU A 41 0.33 6.58 1.69
N ALA A 42 0.52 5.27 1.78
CA ALA A 42 -0.58 4.31 1.64
C ALA A 42 -1.69 4.57 2.68
N LEU A 43 -1.32 4.82 3.94
CA LEU A 43 -2.26 5.15 5.01
C LEU A 43 -3.01 6.47 4.76
N ILE A 44 -2.30 7.50 4.29
CA ILE A 44 -2.90 8.80 3.94
C ILE A 44 -3.93 8.63 2.82
N PHE A 45 -3.59 7.91 1.76
CA PHE A 45 -4.51 7.67 0.64
C PHE A 45 -5.72 6.82 1.07
N CYS A 46 -5.54 5.83 1.94
CA CYS A 46 -6.66 5.11 2.54
C CYS A 46 -7.58 6.06 3.33
N ALA A 47 -7.03 6.90 4.21
CA ALA A 47 -7.81 7.85 4.98
C ALA A 47 -8.60 8.84 4.09
N LEU A 48 -7.96 9.37 3.04
CA LEU A 48 -8.61 10.23 2.05
C LEU A 48 -9.74 9.51 1.31
N TYR A 49 -9.54 8.24 0.95
CA TYR A 49 -10.56 7.43 0.29
C TYR A 49 -11.75 7.14 1.20
N ILE A 50 -11.50 6.80 2.47
CA ILE A 50 -12.56 6.60 3.47
C ILE A 50 -13.37 7.88 3.64
N TYR A 51 -12.69 9.02 3.82
CA TYR A 51 -13.34 10.32 3.95
C TYR A 51 -14.20 10.65 2.73
N ARG A 52 -13.65 10.49 1.51
CA ARG A 52 -14.40 10.67 0.27
C ARG A 52 -15.63 9.77 0.19
N THR A 53 -15.48 8.49 0.53
CA THR A 53 -16.58 7.51 0.47
C THR A 53 -17.68 7.87 1.46
N TYR A 54 -17.30 8.23 2.69
CA TYR A 54 -18.23 8.74 3.70
C TYR A 54 -18.98 9.97 3.22
N SER A 55 -18.28 11.01 2.75
CA SER A 55 -18.90 12.25 2.28
C SER A 55 -19.85 12.06 1.10
N VAL A 56 -19.59 11.07 0.23
CA VAL A 56 -20.45 10.78 -0.92
C VAL A 56 -21.68 9.96 -0.53
N MET A 57 -21.58 9.08 0.48
CA MET A 57 -22.62 8.12 0.80
C MET A 57 -23.49 8.48 2.01
N VAL A 58 -23.07 9.41 2.86
CA VAL A 58 -23.75 9.71 4.13
C VAL A 58 -25.22 10.12 3.94
N ASP A 59 -25.54 10.88 2.90
CA ASP A 59 -26.90 11.36 2.61
C ASP A 59 -27.65 10.47 1.60
N THR A 60 -27.16 9.26 1.34
CA THR A 60 -27.78 8.32 0.38
C THR A 60 -28.56 7.22 1.09
N VAL A 61 -29.51 6.61 0.38
CA VAL A 61 -30.26 5.42 0.84
C VAL A 61 -29.34 4.23 1.18
N ASP A 62 -28.14 4.21 0.61
CA ASP A 62 -27.14 3.16 0.82
C ASP A 62 -26.07 3.53 1.87
N SER A 63 -26.34 4.52 2.73
CA SER A 63 -25.37 5.00 3.73
C SER A 63 -24.84 3.88 4.63
N ALA A 64 -25.64 2.87 4.98
CA ALA A 64 -25.17 1.71 5.77
C ALA A 64 -23.98 0.96 5.14
N TRP A 65 -23.77 1.08 3.83
CA TRP A 65 -22.72 0.36 3.09
C TRP A 65 -21.39 1.10 3.01
N TRP A 66 -21.34 2.40 3.35
CA TRP A 66 -20.11 3.20 3.23
C TRP A 66 -18.90 2.59 3.97
N PRO A 67 -19.03 1.99 5.17
CA PRO A 67 -17.87 1.41 5.86
C PRO A 67 -17.29 0.22 5.10
N THR A 68 -18.14 -0.62 4.54
CA THR A 68 -17.71 -1.83 3.82
C THR A 68 -16.99 -1.46 2.53
N LEU A 69 -17.56 -0.54 1.75
CA LEU A 69 -16.94 -0.05 0.51
C LEU A 69 -15.64 0.71 0.78
N SER A 70 -15.60 1.48 1.88
CA SER A 70 -14.41 2.17 2.35
C SER A 70 -13.27 1.20 2.63
N VAL A 71 -13.54 0.10 3.34
CA VAL A 71 -12.50 -0.90 3.67
C VAL A 71 -12.02 -1.62 2.41
N ILE A 72 -12.94 -2.10 1.55
CA ILE A 72 -12.58 -2.79 0.30
C ILE A 72 -11.73 -1.88 -0.60
N GLY A 73 -12.18 -0.64 -0.83
CA GLY A 73 -11.45 0.31 -1.67
C GLY A 73 -10.10 0.70 -1.08
N SER A 74 -10.02 0.90 0.25
CA SER A 74 -8.77 1.19 0.94
C SER A 74 -7.77 0.04 0.79
N LEU A 75 -8.21 -1.21 0.89
CA LEU A 75 -7.36 -2.37 0.67
C LEU A 75 -6.80 -2.38 -0.75
N PHE A 76 -7.61 -2.14 -1.77
CA PHE A 76 -7.12 -2.05 -3.16
C PHE A 76 -6.09 -0.92 -3.34
N ILE A 77 -6.37 0.26 -2.81
CA ILE A 77 -5.46 1.42 -2.86
C ILE A 77 -4.14 1.11 -2.16
N PHE A 78 -4.21 0.49 -0.98
CA PHE A 78 -3.05 0.10 -0.20
C PHE A 78 -2.14 -0.85 -0.99
N HIS A 79 -2.70 -1.89 -1.61
CA HIS A 79 -1.96 -2.83 -2.45
C HIS A 79 -1.33 -2.15 -3.66
N LEU A 80 -2.07 -1.26 -4.33
CA LEU A 80 -1.58 -0.55 -5.50
C LEU A 80 -0.39 0.37 -5.15
N ILE A 81 -0.47 1.07 -4.02
CA ILE A 81 0.63 1.92 -3.53
C ILE A 81 1.85 1.09 -3.14
N LEU A 82 1.66 -0.03 -2.45
CA LEU A 82 2.76 -0.94 -2.13
C LEU A 82 3.42 -1.53 -3.38
N LEU A 83 2.61 -1.91 -4.39
CA LEU A 83 3.12 -2.43 -5.66
C LEU A 83 3.94 -1.37 -6.40
N VAL A 84 3.41 -0.16 -6.55
CA VAL A 84 4.11 0.96 -7.19
C VAL A 84 5.38 1.31 -6.41
N GLY A 85 5.32 1.35 -5.08
CA GLY A 85 6.49 1.57 -4.22
C GLY A 85 7.53 0.47 -4.36
N ALA A 86 7.13 -0.79 -4.50
CA ALA A 86 8.04 -1.91 -4.73
C ALA A 86 8.73 -1.82 -6.10
N MET A 87 7.98 -1.45 -7.14
CA MET A 87 8.51 -1.24 -8.49
C MET A 87 9.49 -0.07 -8.52
N LEU A 88 9.15 1.07 -7.90
CA LEU A 88 10.03 2.22 -7.78
C LEU A 88 11.30 1.89 -6.99
N ARG A 89 11.17 1.15 -5.88
CA ARG A 89 12.31 0.65 -5.11
C ARG A 89 13.21 -0.22 -5.97
N ASN A 90 12.65 -1.18 -6.71
CA ASN A 90 13.44 -2.02 -7.61
C ASN A 90 14.15 -1.17 -8.66
N TYR A 91 13.45 -0.23 -9.31
CA TYR A 91 14.06 0.64 -10.31
C TYR A 91 15.21 1.51 -9.74
N VAL A 92 15.02 2.14 -8.59
CA VAL A 92 16.02 3.04 -7.98
C VAL A 92 17.24 2.27 -7.44
N PHE A 93 17.01 1.14 -6.75
CA PHE A 93 18.10 0.40 -6.10
C PHE A 93 18.81 -0.58 -7.04
N PHE A 94 18.14 -1.22 -8.01
CA PHE A 94 18.84 -2.06 -8.99
C PHE A 94 19.68 -1.24 -9.98
N ARG A 95 19.21 -0.05 -10.39
CA ARG A 95 19.96 0.80 -11.32
C ARG A 95 21.25 1.38 -10.71
N LYS A 96 21.32 1.52 -9.38
CA LYS A 96 22.55 1.92 -8.68
C LYS A 96 23.60 0.80 -8.63
N ARG A 97 23.20 -0.47 -8.47
CA ARG A 97 24.14 -1.61 -8.45
C ARG A 97 24.94 -1.74 -9.75
N VAL A 98 24.28 -1.54 -10.90
CA VAL A 98 24.95 -1.60 -12.21
C VAL A 98 26.01 -0.51 -12.38
N LYS A 99 25.80 0.68 -11.79
CA LYS A 99 26.77 1.78 -11.88
C LYS A 99 28.01 1.57 -11.00
N GLU A 100 27.88 0.88 -9.86
CA GLU A 100 29.01 0.62 -8.95
C GLU A 100 29.93 -0.53 -9.44
N THR A 101 29.46 -1.40 -10.35
CA THR A 101 30.28 -2.47 -10.96
C THR A 101 31.09 -2.05 -12.19
N VAL A 102 30.88 -0.84 -12.71
CA VAL A 102 31.53 -0.35 -13.95
C VAL A 102 32.55 0.76 -13.62
N VAL A 103 32.86 0.99 -12.34
CA VAL A 103 33.88 1.95 -11.88
C VAL A 103 34.99 1.20 -11.15
#